data_AF-A0A451B4C9-F1
#
_entry.id   AF-A0A451B4C9-F1
#
_cell.length_a   1.000
_cell.length_b   1.000
_cell.length_c   1.000
_cell.angle_alpha   90.00
_cell.angle_beta   90.00
_cell.angle_gamma   90.00
#
_symmetry.space_group_name_H-M   'P 1'
#
loop_
_entity.id
_entity.type
_entity.pdbx_description
1 polymer ?
#
loop_
_entity_poly.entity_id
_entity_poly.type
_entity_poly.pdbx_seq_one_letter_code
_entity_poly.pdbx_strand_id
1 'polypeptide(L)'
;GFEILGCRHLLEFPVAKLIDYDHAESLEADPNPFALVTRAHLRTRQTKGDPEARYRAKLDLVRSLYRRGWDRQRILDLFAVIDWMMRLPNELEQQLWQTIETIEGETKMPYVTSVERLAIQRGMEKGRLEGIREGKLEGKREGIREGKIEGLERIFVKRFGPLGEAARERLELATLEQLDLWTDRILDAPTVEAVFEGH
;
A
#
# COMPACT_ATOMS: atom_id res chain seq x y z
N GLY A 1 -8.76 -18.58 38.42
CA GLY A 1 -9.78 -19.27 39.23
C GLY A 1 -9.87 -18.58 40.58
N PHE A 2 -11.01 -18.68 41.25
CA PHE A 2 -11.19 -18.26 42.64
C PHE A 2 -11.78 -19.42 43.44
N GLU A 3 -11.46 -19.47 44.74
CA GLU A 3 -11.81 -20.57 45.65
C GLU A 3 -12.59 -20.00 46.84
N ILE A 4 -13.82 -20.50 47.06
CA ILE A 4 -14.69 -20.10 48.17
C ILE A 4 -15.19 -21.38 48.85
N LEU A 5 -14.98 -21.49 50.17
CA LEU A 5 -15.46 -22.59 51.02
C LEU A 5 -15.05 -24.01 50.51
N GLY A 6 -13.84 -24.15 49.95
CA GLY A 6 -13.36 -25.43 49.41
C GLY A 6 -13.92 -25.81 48.05
N CYS A 7 -14.72 -24.94 47.41
CA CYS A 7 -15.19 -25.11 46.05
C CYS A 7 -14.29 -24.34 45.08
N ARG A 8 -13.74 -25.04 44.07
CA ARG A 8 -12.83 -24.48 43.06
C ARG A 8 -13.52 -24.38 41.71
N HIS A 9 -13.46 -23.19 41.10
CA HIS A 9 -13.78 -23.01 39.68
C HIS A 9 -12.52 -22.89 38.84
N LEU A 10 -12.33 -23.88 37.94
CA LEU A 10 -11.32 -23.84 36.87
C LEU A 10 -11.99 -23.41 35.57
N LEU A 11 -11.36 -22.48 34.85
CA LEU A 11 -11.70 -22.14 33.47
C LEU A 11 -10.48 -22.46 32.62
N GLU A 12 -10.58 -23.51 31.81
CA GLU A 12 -9.58 -23.83 30.79
C GLU A 12 -10.04 -23.25 29.46
N PHE A 13 -9.21 -22.40 28.86
CA PHE A 13 -9.45 -21.84 27.54
C PHE A 13 -8.53 -22.56 26.54
N PRO A 14 -9.04 -23.54 25.77
CA PRO A 14 -8.23 -24.20 24.78
C PRO A 14 -7.81 -23.19 23.71
N VAL A 15 -6.49 -23.03 23.54
CA VAL A 15 -5.91 -22.17 22.50
C VAL A 15 -5.55 -23.06 21.31
N ALA A 16 -6.33 -22.97 20.23
CA ALA A 16 -5.99 -23.59 18.96
C ALA A 16 -5.24 -22.58 18.09
N LYS A 17 -3.99 -22.89 17.72
CA LYS A 17 -3.26 -22.06 16.77
C LYS A 17 -3.48 -22.61 15.37
N LEU A 18 -3.84 -21.72 14.44
CA LEU A 18 -3.97 -22.06 13.03
C LEU A 18 -2.67 -22.60 12.43
N ILE A 19 -1.52 -22.29 13.05
CA ILE A 19 -0.21 -22.82 12.66
C ILE A 19 -0.03 -24.30 12.95
N ASP A 20 -0.69 -24.81 13.98
CA ASP A 20 -0.60 -26.20 14.41
C ASP A 20 -1.64 -27.07 13.68
N TYR A 21 -2.44 -26.47 12.79
CA TYR A 21 -3.49 -27.11 12.02
C TYR A 21 -3.02 -27.39 10.58
N ASP A 22 -2.58 -28.62 10.30
CA ASP A 22 -2.05 -29.02 8.98
C ASP A 22 -3.09 -29.74 8.09
N HIS A 23 -4.36 -29.75 8.48
CA HIS A 23 -5.43 -30.43 7.73
C HIS A 23 -6.05 -29.52 6.65
N ALA A 24 -5.23 -29.00 5.73
CA ALA A 24 -5.70 -28.14 4.64
C ALA A 24 -6.65 -28.86 3.66
N GLU A 25 -6.50 -30.19 3.52
CA GLU A 25 -7.29 -31.02 2.60
C GLU A 25 -8.72 -31.25 3.09
N SER A 26 -8.93 -31.36 4.41
CA SER A 26 -10.27 -31.54 4.97
C SER A 26 -11.17 -30.31 4.80
N LEU A 27 -10.57 -29.13 4.57
CA LEU A 27 -11.26 -27.85 4.34
C LEU A 27 -11.74 -27.67 2.89
N GLU A 28 -11.35 -28.55 1.97
CA GLU A 28 -11.71 -28.45 0.56
C GLU A 28 -13.20 -28.71 0.30
N ALA A 29 -13.82 -29.62 1.05
CA ALA A 29 -15.22 -29.97 0.90
C ALA A 29 -16.16 -29.08 1.75
N ASP A 30 -15.62 -28.29 2.68
CA ASP A 30 -16.43 -27.50 3.61
C ASP A 30 -17.07 -26.31 2.90
N PRO A 31 -18.41 -26.14 2.93
CA PRO A 31 -19.12 -25.03 2.29
C PRO A 31 -18.87 -23.68 2.98
N ASN A 32 -18.19 -23.65 4.12
CA ASN A 32 -17.87 -22.43 4.85
C ASN A 32 -16.83 -21.58 4.08
N PRO A 33 -17.11 -20.28 3.81
CA PRO A 33 -16.14 -19.39 3.16
C PRO A 33 -14.83 -19.24 3.95
N PHE A 34 -14.87 -19.32 5.29
CA PHE A 34 -13.67 -19.27 6.11
C PHE A 34 -12.79 -20.51 5.98
N ALA A 35 -13.35 -21.66 5.57
CA ALA A 35 -12.56 -22.84 5.27
C ALA A 35 -11.65 -22.60 4.04
N LEU A 36 -12.16 -21.91 3.02
CA LEU A 36 -11.38 -21.52 1.85
C LEU A 36 -10.27 -20.54 2.22
N VAL A 37 -10.57 -19.50 3.01
CA VAL A 37 -9.58 -18.52 3.49
C VAL A 37 -8.51 -19.19 4.34
N THR A 38 -8.91 -20.11 5.23
CA THR A 38 -7.98 -20.87 6.07
C THR A 38 -7.07 -21.76 5.23
N ARG A 39 -7.62 -22.49 4.25
CA ARG A 39 -6.84 -23.28 3.30
C ARG A 39 -5.85 -22.40 2.52
N ALA A 40 -6.29 -21.23 2.06
CA ALA A 40 -5.43 -20.28 1.36
C ALA A 40 -4.30 -19.74 2.25
N HIS A 41 -4.57 -19.47 3.53
CA HIS A 41 -3.54 -19.10 4.50
C HIS A 41 -2.50 -20.21 4.69
N LEU A 42 -2.93 -21.46 4.87
CA LEU A 42 -2.03 -22.61 5.01
C LEU A 42 -1.18 -22.80 3.76
N ARG A 43 -1.78 -22.73 2.56
CA ARG A 43 -1.06 -22.81 1.28
C ARG A 43 -0.05 -21.68 1.10
N THR A 44 -0.40 -20.44 1.45
CA THR A 44 0.53 -19.29 1.41
C THR A 44 1.81 -19.56 2.19
N ARG A 45 1.67 -20.21 3.36
CA ARG A 45 2.80 -20.57 4.23
C ARG A 45 3.62 -21.73 3.66
N GLN A 46 2.95 -22.77 3.15
CA GLN A 46 3.59 -23.93 2.54
C GLN A 46 4.40 -23.56 1.29
N THR A 47 3.94 -22.60 0.50
CA THR A 47 4.59 -22.18 -0.76
C THR A 47 5.51 -20.96 -0.56
N LYS A 48 6.03 -20.75 0.64
CA LYS A 48 6.93 -19.62 0.92
C LYS A 48 8.27 -19.86 0.22
N GLY A 49 8.68 -18.91 -0.64
CA GLY A 49 9.94 -18.98 -1.38
C GLY A 49 9.87 -19.77 -2.69
N ASP A 50 8.69 -20.29 -3.06
CA ASP A 50 8.46 -21.03 -4.30
C ASP A 50 7.27 -20.41 -5.06
N PRO A 51 7.54 -19.50 -6.03
CA PRO A 51 6.50 -18.83 -6.83
C PRO A 51 5.65 -19.80 -7.66
N GLU A 52 6.25 -20.83 -8.25
CA GLU A 52 5.56 -21.84 -9.07
C GLU A 52 4.63 -22.73 -8.23
N ALA A 53 5.05 -23.15 -7.03
CA ALA A 53 4.16 -23.84 -6.10
C ALA A 53 3.02 -22.92 -5.64
N ARG A 54 3.30 -21.63 -5.39
CA ARG A 54 2.27 -20.66 -5.03
C ARG A 54 1.26 -20.46 -6.16
N TYR A 55 1.73 -20.38 -7.41
CA TYR A 55 0.88 -20.28 -8.59
C TYR A 55 -0.07 -21.47 -8.69
N ARG A 56 0.45 -22.71 -8.60
CA ARG A 56 -0.35 -23.93 -8.62
C ARG A 56 -1.42 -23.93 -7.52
N ALA A 57 -1.01 -23.62 -6.28
CA ALA A 57 -1.94 -23.55 -5.15
C ALA A 57 -3.01 -22.47 -5.31
N LYS A 58 -2.65 -21.28 -5.85
CA LYS A 58 -3.61 -20.20 -6.12
C LYS A 58 -4.62 -20.60 -7.20
N LEU A 59 -4.16 -21.21 -8.28
CA LEU A 59 -5.02 -21.73 -9.35
C LEU A 59 -6.03 -22.75 -8.81
N ASP A 60 -5.60 -23.68 -7.96
CA ASP A 60 -6.47 -24.68 -7.34
C ASP A 60 -7.53 -24.05 -6.42
N LEU A 61 -7.15 -23.03 -5.64
CA LEU A 61 -8.07 -22.29 -4.77
C LEU A 61 -9.12 -21.53 -5.58
N VAL A 62 -8.71 -20.87 -6.66
CA VAL A 62 -9.61 -20.13 -7.56
C VAL A 62 -10.57 -21.09 -8.26
N ARG A 63 -10.08 -22.26 -8.71
CA ARG A 63 -10.96 -23.31 -9.27
C ARG A 63 -11.97 -23.81 -8.25
N SER A 64 -11.55 -24.05 -7.00
CA SER A 64 -12.46 -24.46 -5.92
C SER A 64 -13.51 -23.39 -5.62
N LEU A 65 -13.11 -22.12 -5.60
CA LEU A 65 -14.00 -20.98 -5.38
C LEU A 65 -15.17 -20.96 -6.36
N TYR A 66 -14.91 -21.15 -7.67
CA TYR A 66 -15.95 -21.14 -8.69
C TYR A 66 -16.86 -22.38 -8.66
N ARG A 67 -16.37 -23.54 -8.22
CA ARG A 67 -17.17 -24.77 -8.14
C ARG A 67 -18.22 -24.78 -7.02
N ARG A 68 -18.10 -23.90 -6.03
CA ARG A 68 -18.92 -23.89 -4.81
C ARG A 68 -20.31 -23.26 -4.98
N GLY A 69 -20.66 -22.81 -6.18
CA GLY A 69 -22.00 -22.30 -6.51
C GLY A 69 -22.41 -21.04 -5.73
N TRP A 70 -21.43 -20.29 -5.23
CA TRP A 70 -21.67 -19.06 -4.49
C TRP A 70 -22.13 -17.92 -5.41
N ASP A 71 -22.77 -16.92 -4.81
CA ASP A 71 -23.15 -15.72 -5.54
C ASP A 71 -21.93 -14.94 -6.04
N ARG A 72 -22.14 -14.12 -7.07
CA ARG A 72 -21.07 -13.35 -7.72
C ARG A 72 -20.31 -12.45 -6.74
N GLN A 73 -20.99 -11.76 -5.84
CA GLN A 73 -20.32 -10.81 -4.96
C GLN A 73 -19.41 -11.53 -3.97
N ARG A 74 -19.90 -12.63 -3.39
CA ARG A 74 -19.10 -13.48 -2.49
C ARG A 74 -17.87 -14.05 -3.18
N ILE A 75 -18.00 -14.47 -4.43
CA ILE A 75 -16.86 -14.94 -5.24
C ILE A 75 -15.82 -13.82 -5.40
N LEU A 76 -16.25 -12.61 -5.77
CA LEU A 76 -15.35 -11.46 -5.92
C LEU A 76 -14.63 -11.11 -4.61
N ASP A 77 -15.35 -11.09 -3.50
CA ASP A 77 -14.79 -10.74 -2.19
C ASP A 77 -13.77 -11.77 -1.71
N LEU A 78 -14.06 -13.07 -1.89
CA LEU A 78 -13.14 -14.14 -1.50
C LEU A 78 -11.94 -14.26 -2.45
N PHE A 79 -12.14 -14.03 -3.74
CA PHE A 79 -11.04 -13.93 -4.70
C PHE A 79 -10.07 -12.82 -4.28
N ALA A 80 -10.59 -11.64 -3.95
CA ALA A 80 -9.78 -10.52 -3.48
C ALA A 80 -8.94 -10.86 -2.26
N VAL A 81 -9.49 -11.63 -1.32
CA VAL A 81 -8.77 -12.09 -0.13
C VAL A 81 -7.65 -13.06 -0.51
N ILE A 82 -7.93 -14.04 -1.38
CA ILE A 82 -6.92 -15.00 -1.86
C ILE A 82 -5.79 -14.28 -2.61
N ASP A 83 -6.14 -13.34 -3.48
CA ASP A 83 -5.20 -12.55 -4.27
C ASP A 83 -4.26 -11.72 -3.39
N TRP A 84 -4.82 -11.05 -2.38
CA TRP A 84 -4.04 -10.28 -1.42
C TRP A 84 -3.07 -11.15 -0.60
N MET A 85 -3.50 -12.33 -0.17
CA MET A 85 -2.66 -13.27 0.60
C MET A 85 -1.57 -13.92 -0.27
N MET A 86 -1.90 -14.29 -1.50
CA MET A 86 -1.05 -15.05 -2.41
C MET A 86 -0.59 -14.21 -3.59
N ARG A 87 0.26 -13.22 -3.31
CA ARG A 87 0.91 -12.42 -4.35
C ARG A 87 1.85 -13.28 -5.20
N LEU A 88 1.74 -13.10 -6.51
CA LEU A 88 2.56 -13.75 -7.53
C LEU A 88 3.40 -12.70 -8.27
N PRO A 89 4.52 -13.10 -8.88
CA PRO A 89 5.18 -12.30 -9.91
C PRO A 89 4.24 -12.01 -11.09
N ASN A 90 4.48 -10.91 -11.78
CA ASN A 90 3.60 -10.42 -12.86
C ASN A 90 3.40 -11.47 -13.97
N GLU A 91 4.44 -12.21 -14.33
CA GLU A 91 4.40 -13.23 -15.38
C GLU A 91 3.45 -14.37 -15.01
N LEU A 92 3.55 -14.87 -13.78
CA LEU A 92 2.69 -15.94 -13.27
C LEU A 92 1.26 -15.45 -13.01
N GLU A 93 1.08 -14.17 -12.67
CA GLU A 93 -0.23 -13.56 -12.55
C GLU A 93 -0.93 -13.44 -13.91
N GLN A 94 -0.22 -13.02 -14.97
CA GLN A 94 -0.73 -13.03 -16.34
C GLN A 94 -1.09 -14.45 -16.81
N GLN A 95 -0.22 -15.41 -16.54
CA GLN A 95 -0.49 -16.83 -16.84
C GLN A 95 -1.73 -17.34 -16.10
N LEU A 96 -1.94 -16.92 -14.84
CA LEU A 96 -3.12 -17.27 -14.05
C LEU A 96 -4.39 -16.75 -14.73
N TRP A 97 -4.38 -15.48 -15.17
CA TRP A 97 -5.52 -14.87 -15.85
C TRP A 97 -5.88 -15.58 -17.16
N GLN A 98 -4.88 -15.86 -18.01
CA GLN A 98 -5.09 -16.62 -19.25
C GLN A 98 -5.68 -18.01 -18.99
N THR A 99 -5.21 -18.68 -17.93
CA THR A 99 -5.69 -20.00 -17.54
C THR A 99 -7.15 -19.95 -17.06
N ILE A 100 -7.51 -18.94 -16.26
CA ILE A 100 -8.88 -18.76 -15.77
C ILE A 100 -9.83 -18.42 -16.92
N GLU A 101 -9.43 -17.54 -17.84
CA GLU A 101 -10.22 -17.17 -19.03
C GLU A 101 -10.56 -18.40 -19.89
N THR A 102 -9.58 -19.28 -20.08
CA THR A 102 -9.77 -20.53 -20.82
C THR A 102 -10.80 -21.45 -20.14
N ILE A 103 -10.77 -21.56 -18.81
CA ILE A 103 -11.69 -22.41 -18.02
C ILE A 103 -13.13 -21.85 -18.02
N GLU A 104 -13.28 -20.52 -17.99
CA GLU A 104 -14.60 -19.89 -17.99
C GLU A 104 -15.34 -20.04 -19.33
N GLY A 105 -14.61 -20.12 -20.44
CA GLY A 105 -15.16 -20.44 -21.77
C GLY A 105 -15.95 -21.75 -21.80
N GLU A 106 -15.60 -22.70 -20.93
CA GLU A 106 -16.29 -24.00 -20.80
C GLU A 106 -17.52 -23.95 -19.87
N THR A 107 -17.56 -23.00 -18.92
CA THR A 107 -18.52 -23.00 -17.80
C THR A 107 -19.63 -21.92 -17.92
N LYS A 108 -19.66 -21.15 -19.02
CA LYS A 108 -20.73 -20.18 -19.37
C LYS A 108 -21.08 -19.11 -18.32
N MET A 109 -20.16 -18.75 -17.43
CA MET A 109 -20.36 -17.69 -16.43
C MET A 109 -19.15 -16.72 -16.42
N PRO A 110 -19.28 -15.46 -16.87
CA PRO A 110 -18.15 -14.55 -17.07
C PRO A 110 -17.78 -13.80 -15.79
N TYR A 111 -16.88 -14.36 -14.99
CA TYR A 111 -16.39 -13.73 -13.76
C TYR A 111 -15.06 -13.00 -13.99
N VAL A 112 -14.24 -13.40 -14.96
CA VAL A 112 -13.00 -12.72 -15.37
C VAL A 112 -13.21 -11.23 -15.58
N THR A 113 -14.22 -10.82 -16.34
CA THR A 113 -14.52 -9.39 -16.61
C THR A 113 -14.83 -8.59 -15.33
N SER A 114 -15.33 -9.29 -14.32
CA SER A 114 -15.73 -8.71 -13.04
C SER A 114 -14.54 -8.56 -12.10
N VAL A 115 -13.66 -9.56 -12.08
CA VAL A 115 -12.45 -9.55 -11.27
C VAL A 115 -11.39 -8.63 -11.89
N GLU A 116 -11.22 -8.63 -13.21
CA GLU A 116 -10.39 -7.65 -13.94
C GLU A 116 -10.85 -6.23 -13.65
N ARG A 117 -12.16 -5.97 -13.70
CA ARG A 117 -12.71 -4.64 -13.35
C ARG A 117 -12.36 -4.26 -11.91
N LEU A 118 -12.46 -5.19 -10.97
CA LEU A 118 -12.09 -4.94 -9.57
C LEU A 118 -10.59 -4.67 -9.42
N ALA A 119 -9.74 -5.42 -10.12
CA ALA A 119 -8.30 -5.22 -10.13
C ALA A 119 -7.92 -3.85 -10.72
N ILE A 120 -8.53 -3.48 -11.85
CA ILE A 120 -8.35 -2.17 -12.50
C ILE A 120 -8.83 -1.05 -11.57
N GLN A 121 -10.03 -1.17 -10.99
CA GLN A 121 -10.57 -0.16 -10.08
C GLN A 121 -9.66 0.06 -8.87
N ARG A 122 -9.14 -1.02 -8.27
CA ARG A 122 -8.20 -0.93 -7.14
C ARG A 122 -6.87 -0.33 -7.56
N GLY A 123 -6.34 -0.69 -8.74
CA GLY A 123 -5.14 -0.11 -9.30
C GLY A 123 -5.28 1.40 -9.50
N MET A 124 -6.39 1.83 -10.09
CA MET A 124 -6.71 3.24 -10.28
C MET A 124 -6.89 3.98 -8.95
N GLU A 125 -7.60 3.39 -7.99
CA GLU A 125 -7.82 4.01 -6.68
C GLU A 125 -6.50 4.16 -5.91
N LYS A 126 -5.65 3.14 -5.93
CA LYS A 126 -4.31 3.20 -5.34
C LYS A 126 -3.46 4.27 -6.02
N GLY A 127 -3.39 4.28 -7.35
CA GLY A 127 -2.64 5.29 -8.10
C GLY A 127 -3.13 6.71 -7.85
N ARG A 128 -4.45 6.91 -7.73
CA ARG A 128 -5.04 8.20 -7.36
C ARG A 128 -4.63 8.62 -5.94
N LEU A 129 -4.67 7.71 -4.97
CA LEU A 129 -4.28 8.02 -3.59
C LEU A 129 -2.79 8.34 -3.48
N GLU A 130 -1.94 7.61 -4.19
CA GLU A 130 -0.50 7.87 -4.26
C GLU A 130 -0.23 9.23 -4.92
N GLY A 131 -0.84 9.52 -6.08
CA GLY A 131 -0.70 10.80 -6.76
C GLY A 131 -1.18 12.01 -5.94
N ILE A 132 -2.30 11.88 -5.22
CA ILE A 132 -2.77 12.94 -4.30
C ILE A 132 -1.77 13.15 -3.17
N ARG A 133 -1.21 12.07 -2.62
CA ARG A 133 -0.23 12.16 -1.52
C ARG A 133 1.06 12.84 -1.98
N GLU A 134 1.59 12.42 -3.12
CA GLU A 134 2.79 12.99 -3.72
C GLU A 134 2.59 14.45 -4.08
N GLY A 135 1.52 14.79 -4.81
CA GLY A 135 1.22 16.17 -5.18
C GLY A 135 0.98 17.08 -3.98
N LYS A 136 0.37 16.58 -2.90
CA LYS A 136 0.22 17.35 -1.65
C LYS A 136 1.57 17.60 -0.96
N LEU A 137 2.48 16.63 -1.00
CA LEU A 137 3.80 16.77 -0.38
C LEU A 137 4.70 17.71 -1.18
N GLU A 138 4.67 17.60 -2.50
CA GLU A 138 5.37 18.49 -3.43
C GLU A 138 4.84 19.93 -3.32
N GLY A 139 3.52 20.13 -3.45
CA GLY A 139 2.94 21.47 -3.33
C GLY A 139 3.15 22.11 -1.95
N LYS A 140 3.20 21.31 -0.87
CA LYS A 140 3.57 21.82 0.46
C LYS A 140 5.03 22.29 0.51
N ARG A 141 5.95 21.54 -0.11
CA ARG A 141 7.38 21.90 -0.14
C ARG A 141 7.61 23.15 -0.98
N GLU A 142 6.98 23.22 -2.15
CA GLU A 142 7.04 24.37 -3.04
C GLU A 142 6.48 25.62 -2.35
N GLY A 143 5.27 25.54 -1.77
CA GLY A 143 4.68 26.68 -1.06
C GLY A 143 5.49 27.17 0.15
N ILE A 144 6.18 26.27 0.87
CA ILE A 144 7.12 26.70 1.93
C ILE A 144 8.32 27.43 1.34
N ARG A 145 8.88 26.95 0.22
CA ARG A 145 10.03 27.57 -0.44
C ARG A 145 9.67 28.95 -0.99
N GLU A 146 8.58 29.05 -1.74
CA GLU A 146 8.07 30.33 -2.25
C GLU A 146 7.80 31.33 -1.12
N GLY A 147 7.15 30.90 -0.05
CA GLY A 147 6.90 31.76 1.10
C GLY A 147 8.17 32.23 1.82
N LYS A 148 9.22 31.39 1.88
CA LYS A 148 10.53 31.80 2.42
C LYS A 148 11.24 32.79 1.50
N ILE A 149 11.20 32.58 0.19
CA ILE A 149 11.77 33.50 -0.80
C ILE A 149 11.08 34.86 -0.67
N GLU A 150 9.75 34.91 -0.72
CA GLU A 150 8.97 36.15 -0.59
C GLU A 150 9.29 36.87 0.74
N GLY A 151 9.37 36.11 1.83
CA GLY A 151 9.74 36.65 3.14
C GLY A 151 11.15 37.26 3.17
N LEU A 152 12.14 36.54 2.65
CA LEU A 152 13.53 37.01 2.57
C LEU A 152 13.67 38.22 1.67
N GLU A 153 13.06 38.24 0.50
CA GLU A 153 13.07 39.38 -0.42
C GLU A 153 12.58 40.65 0.27
N ARG A 154 11.48 40.56 1.03
CA ARG A 154 10.94 41.70 1.78
C ARG A 154 11.92 42.22 2.84
N ILE A 155 12.65 41.33 3.51
CA ILE A 155 13.65 41.71 4.52
C ILE A 155 14.87 42.34 3.85
N PHE A 156 15.35 41.75 2.76
CA PHE A 156 16.46 42.30 1.96
C PHE A 156 16.14 43.72 1.48
N VAL A 157 14.97 43.92 0.89
CA VAL A 157 14.53 45.25 0.41
C VAL A 157 14.44 46.24 1.56
N LYS A 158 13.99 45.81 2.73
CA LYS A 158 13.87 46.68 3.92
C LYS A 158 15.23 47.07 4.53
N ARG A 159 16.21 46.16 4.55
CA ARG A 159 17.54 46.43 5.15
C ARG A 159 18.51 47.10 4.18
N PHE A 160 18.53 46.66 2.92
CA PHE A 160 19.58 47.02 1.95
C PHE A 160 19.05 47.79 0.73
N GLY A 161 17.73 47.96 0.60
CA GLY A 161 17.12 48.58 -0.57
C GLY A 161 16.91 47.58 -1.72
N PRO A 162 16.58 48.07 -2.93
CA PRO A 162 16.20 47.22 -4.06
C PRO A 162 17.25 46.15 -4.38
N LEU A 163 16.83 44.88 -4.41
CA LEU A 163 17.68 43.78 -4.83
C LEU A 163 17.95 43.85 -6.33
N GLY A 164 19.23 43.75 -6.70
CA GLY A 164 19.66 43.53 -8.09
C GLY A 164 19.29 42.13 -8.60
N GLU A 165 19.29 41.95 -9.91
CA GLU A 165 18.84 40.70 -10.56
C GLU A 165 19.62 39.47 -10.09
N ALA A 166 20.94 39.57 -9.95
CA ALA A 166 21.79 38.47 -9.50
C ALA A 166 21.42 37.94 -8.10
N ALA A 167 20.92 38.80 -7.21
CA ALA A 167 20.49 38.37 -5.87
C ALA A 167 19.11 37.69 -5.89
N ARG A 168 18.21 38.12 -6.78
CA ARG A 168 16.90 37.47 -6.97
C ARG A 168 17.04 36.09 -7.58
N GLU A 169 17.87 35.96 -8.62
CA GLU A 169 18.15 34.67 -9.25
C GLU A 169 18.74 33.66 -8.25
N ARG A 170 19.60 34.13 -7.33
CA ARG A 170 20.12 33.30 -6.22
C ARG A 170 19.04 32.86 -5.24
N LEU A 171 18.05 33.70 -4.94
CA LEU A 171 16.91 33.33 -4.08
C LEU A 171 16.00 32.32 -4.77
N GLU A 172 15.73 32.47 -6.07
CA GLU A 172 14.91 31.54 -6.84
C GLU A 172 15.53 30.15 -6.90
N LEU A 173 16.85 30.04 -7.12
CA LEU A 173 17.55 28.76 -7.24
C LEU A 173 17.92 28.12 -5.89
N ALA A 174 17.64 28.80 -4.77
CA ALA A 174 18.04 28.34 -3.45
C ALA A 174 17.26 27.13 -2.96
N THR A 175 17.96 26.24 -2.25
CA THR A 175 17.33 25.16 -1.48
C THR A 175 16.69 25.71 -0.20
N LEU A 176 15.80 24.92 0.40
CA LEU A 176 15.18 25.29 1.67
C LEU A 176 16.22 25.50 2.79
N GLU A 177 17.31 24.73 2.79
CA GLU A 177 18.39 24.89 3.77
C GLU A 177 19.16 26.19 3.57
N GLN A 178 19.42 26.58 2.31
CA GLN A 178 20.07 27.85 1.99
C GLN A 178 19.20 29.04 2.41
N LEU A 179 17.89 28.96 2.16
CA LEU A 179 16.94 29.99 2.58
C LEU A 179 16.87 30.11 4.11
N ASP A 180 16.92 29.02 4.86
CA ASP A 180 16.96 29.07 6.33
C ASP A 180 18.25 29.74 6.83
N LEU A 181 19.39 29.35 6.29
CA LEU A 181 20.68 29.93 6.67
C LEU A 181 20.75 31.43 6.35
N TRP A 182 20.25 31.85 5.19
CA TRP A 182 20.19 33.26 4.83
C TRP A 182 19.21 34.04 5.71
N THR A 183 18.12 33.40 6.17
CA THR A 183 17.17 34.01 7.12
C THR A 183 17.82 34.31 8.47
N ASP A 184 18.71 33.44 8.94
CA ASP A 184 19.45 33.71 10.18
C ASP A 184 20.50 34.82 9.96
N ARG A 185 21.25 34.75 8.85
CA ARG A 185 22.34 35.70 8.56
C ARG A 185 21.87 37.11 8.21
N ILE A 186 20.72 37.24 7.57
CA ILE A 186 20.19 38.54 7.15
C ILE A 186 19.85 39.46 8.32
N LEU A 187 19.87 38.98 9.56
CA LEU A 187 19.66 39.83 10.74
C LEU A 187 20.95 40.58 11.13
N ASP A 188 22.11 39.93 11.00
CA ASP A 188 23.39 40.44 11.48
C ASP A 188 24.31 40.96 10.36
N ALA A 189 24.14 40.47 9.12
CA ALA A 189 25.02 40.80 8.01
C ALA A 189 24.99 42.31 7.67
N PRO A 190 26.16 42.92 7.36
CA PRO A 190 26.24 44.34 7.01
C PRO A 190 25.92 44.64 5.53
N THR A 191 25.99 43.64 4.63
CA THR A 191 25.72 43.79 3.19
C THR A 191 24.99 42.57 2.62
N VAL A 192 24.45 42.70 1.41
CA VAL A 192 23.76 41.62 0.68
C VAL A 192 24.71 40.45 0.41
N GLU A 193 25.96 40.73 0.02
CA GLU A 193 26.98 39.73 -0.30
C GLU A 193 27.34 38.89 0.93
N ALA A 194 27.43 39.52 2.11
CA ALA A 194 27.74 38.84 3.37
C ALA A 194 26.64 37.86 3.81
N VAL A 195 25.38 38.08 3.39
CA VAL A 195 24.30 37.10 3.63
C VAL A 195 24.53 35.83 2.81
N PHE A 196 24.99 35.99 1.57
CA PHE A 196 25.20 34.91 0.62
C PHE A 196 26.57 34.21 0.73
N GLU A 197 27.50 34.67 1.58
CA GLU A 197 28.84 34.09 1.70
C GLU A 197 28.83 32.59 2.09
N GLY A 198 29.65 31.77 1.42
CA GLY A 198 29.76 30.32 1.70
C GLY A 198 28.79 29.41 0.93
N HIS A 199 28.04 29.96 -0.04
CA HIS A 199 27.19 29.22 -0.98
C HIS A 199 27.22 29.83 -2.39
#